data_AF-X1B5R3-F1
#
_entry.id   AF-X1B5R3-F1
#
_cell.length_a   1.000
_cell.length_b   1.000
_cell.length_c   1.000
_cell.angle_alpha   90.00
_cell.angle_beta   90.00
_cell.angle_gamma   90.00
#
_symmetry.space_group_name_H-M   'P 1'
#
loop_
_entity.id
_entity.type
_entity.pdbx_description
1 polymer ?
#
loop_
_entity_poly.entity_id
_entity_poly.type
_entity_poly.pdbx_seq_one_letter_code
_entity_poly.pdbx_strand_id
1 'polypeptide(L)'
;LEENKPHIPENLPYLNKEAADFITSFNQIKVIGIDSLTVDPVGSHVAHQALKSTLIVESLVNLHEIPSESRLNFNLQTTPLRIVGATGGPVVAYVYIQL
;
A
#
# COMPACT_ATOMS: atom_id res chain seq x y z
N LEU A 1 -2.42 13.93 -21.31
CA LEU A 1 -2.12 12.49 -21.20
C LEU A 1 -0.91 12.36 -20.27
N GLU A 2 -1.18 12.06 -19.00
CA GLU A 2 -0.18 11.93 -17.92
C GLU A 2 0.91 10.87 -18.22
N GLU A 3 0.60 9.94 -19.13
CA GLU A 3 1.42 8.82 -19.62
C GLU A 3 2.84 9.15 -20.12
N ASN A 4 3.18 10.41 -20.41
CA ASN A 4 4.50 10.81 -20.92
C ASN A 4 5.29 11.76 -20.00
N LYS A 5 4.81 12.04 -18.78
CA LYS A 5 5.60 12.79 -17.81
C LYS A 5 6.59 11.84 -17.13
N PRO A 6 7.89 12.16 -17.04
CA PRO A 6 8.80 11.37 -16.23
C PRO A 6 8.28 11.37 -14.79
N HIS A 7 8.07 10.17 -14.24
CA HIS A 7 7.80 10.03 -12.81
C HIS A 7 9.03 10.49 -12.05
N ILE A 8 8.94 11.65 -11.41
CA ILE A 8 9.98 12.19 -10.53
C ILE A 8 9.80 11.52 -9.18
N PRO A 9 10.67 10.56 -8.78
CA PRO A 9 10.47 9.78 -7.57
C PRO A 9 10.45 10.64 -6.31
N GLU A 10 11.14 11.79 -6.32
CA GLU A 10 11.20 12.73 -5.19
C GLU A 10 9.83 13.34 -4.81
N ASN A 11 8.84 13.29 -5.70
CA ASN A 11 7.51 13.87 -5.47
C ASN A 11 6.45 12.82 -5.08
N LEU A 12 6.81 11.54 -5.01
CA LEU A 12 5.85 10.49 -4.65
C LEU A 12 5.55 10.54 -3.14
N PRO A 13 4.27 10.51 -2.73
CA PRO A 13 3.91 10.37 -1.32
C PRO A 13 4.50 9.09 -0.72
N TYR A 14 4.99 9.17 0.51
CA TYR A 14 5.59 8.05 1.23
C TYR A 14 5.25 8.12 2.73
N LEU A 15 5.55 7.05 3.47
CA LEU A 15 5.50 7.03 4.92
C LEU A 15 6.86 7.39 5.49
N ASN A 16 6.93 8.45 6.29
CA ASN A 16 8.11 8.68 7.11
C ASN A 16 8.16 7.66 8.27
N LYS A 17 9.28 7.63 9.00
CA LYS A 17 9.46 6.69 10.11
C LYS A 17 8.40 6.85 11.20
N GLU A 18 8.04 8.07 11.56
CA GLU A 18 7.04 8.35 12.61
C GLU A 18 5.65 7.82 12.23
N ALA A 19 5.23 8.03 10.99
CA ALA A 19 3.96 7.51 10.47
C ALA A 19 3.96 5.98 10.42
N ALA A 20 5.07 5.36 9.98
CA ALA A 20 5.19 3.92 9.97
C ALA A 20 5.15 3.34 11.40
N ASP A 21 5.89 3.93 12.34
CA ASP A 21 5.88 3.54 13.75
C ASP A 21 4.47 3.68 14.36
N PHE A 22 3.76 4.78 14.07
CA PHE A 22 2.38 4.98 14.50
C PHE A 22 1.45 3.88 13.99
N ILE A 23 1.53 3.52 12.71
CA ILE A 23 0.75 2.42 12.14
C ILE A 23 1.08 1.09 12.85
N THR A 24 2.36 0.82 13.13
CA THR A 24 2.76 -0.42 13.80
C THR A 24 2.28 -0.53 15.24
N SER A 25 1.90 0.59 15.88
CA SER A 25 1.30 0.58 17.22
C SER A 25 -0.07 -0.11 17.26
N PHE A 26 -0.74 -0.28 16.11
CA PHE A 26 -2.01 -0.99 15.98
C PHE A 26 -1.80 -2.46 15.64
N ASN A 27 -1.85 -3.32 16.66
CA ASN A 27 -1.62 -4.77 16.49
C ASN A 27 -2.59 -5.48 15.53
N GLN A 28 -3.78 -4.91 15.30
CA GLN A 28 -4.79 -5.47 14.39
C GLN A 28 -4.56 -5.16 12.90
N ILE A 29 -3.70 -4.20 12.54
CA ILE A 29 -3.43 -3.87 11.14
C ILE A 29 -2.48 -4.92 10.56
N LYS A 30 -2.98 -5.72 9.61
CA LYS A 30 -2.21 -6.80 8.95
C LYS A 30 -1.81 -6.49 7.52
N VAL A 31 -2.49 -5.52 6.91
CA VAL A 31 -2.25 -5.11 5.52
C VAL A 31 -2.27 -3.58 5.48
N ILE A 32 -1.35 -2.99 4.74
CA ILE A 32 -1.39 -1.59 4.33
C ILE A 32 -1.35 -1.50 2.81
N GLY A 33 -2.05 -0.51 2.27
CA GLY A 33 -2.11 -0.26 0.83
C GLY A 33 -1.76 1.19 0.53
N ILE A 34 -0.96 1.42 -0.51
CA ILE A 34 -0.64 2.75 -1.03
C ILE A 34 -0.73 2.75 -2.57
N ASP A 35 -1.16 3.86 -3.15
CA ASP A 35 -1.20 4.08 -4.61
C ASP A 35 0.13 4.60 -5.18
N SER A 36 1.04 5.07 -4.32
CA SER A 36 2.43 5.33 -4.67
C SER A 36 3.18 4.07 -5.12
N LEU A 37 4.23 4.28 -5.91
CA LEU A 37 5.15 3.22 -6.36
C LEU A 37 5.79 2.48 -5.19
N THR A 38 6.05 3.18 -4.08
CA THR A 38 6.55 2.57 -2.85
C THR A 38 6.07 3.30 -1.60
N VAL A 39 6.08 2.63 -0.45
CA VAL A 39 5.82 3.23 0.87
C VAL A 39 7.00 4.04 1.43
N ASP A 40 8.19 3.91 0.86
CA ASP A 40 9.41 4.53 1.40
C ASP A 40 9.82 5.84 0.69
N PRO A 41 10.52 6.75 1.39
CA PRO A 41 11.17 7.86 0.73
C PRO A 41 12.35 7.40 -0.13
N VAL A 42 12.70 8.21 -1.13
CA VAL A 42 13.86 7.96 -1.99
C VAL A 42 15.14 7.76 -1.15
N GLY A 43 15.83 6.65 -1.41
CA GLY A 43 17.10 6.32 -0.72
C GLY A 43 16.97 5.79 0.70
N SER A 44 15.76 5.45 1.15
CA SER A 44 15.47 4.93 2.49
C SER A 44 14.58 3.69 2.45
N HIS A 45 14.62 2.89 3.51
CA HIS A 45 13.78 1.70 3.71
C HIS A 45 13.12 1.67 5.10
N VAL A 46 12.97 2.84 5.72
CA VAL A 46 12.47 2.98 7.10
C VAL A 46 11.04 2.46 7.27
N ALA A 47 10.16 2.69 6.29
CA ALA A 47 8.79 2.24 6.33
C ALA A 47 8.71 0.72 6.18
N HIS A 48 9.40 0.14 5.18
CA HIS A 48 9.49 -1.31 5.03
C HIS A 48 10.05 -2.00 6.29
N GLN A 49 11.07 -1.42 6.93
CA GLN A 49 11.67 -2.00 8.13
C GLN A 49 10.72 -1.96 9.33
N ALA A 50 10.01 -0.84 9.54
CA ALA A 50 9.03 -0.71 10.62
C ALA A 50 7.85 -1.67 10.40
N LEU A 51 7.36 -1.78 9.16
CA LEU A 51 6.18 -2.55 8.79
C LEU A 51 6.48 -4.00 8.37
N LYS A 52 7.65 -4.55 8.72
CA LYS A 52 8.10 -5.89 8.30
C LYS A 52 7.15 -7.06 8.63
N SER A 53 6.25 -6.88 9.60
CA SER A 53 5.24 -7.87 10.00
C SER A 53 3.86 -7.64 9.37
N THR A 54 3.76 -6.66 8.48
CA THR A 54 2.54 -6.21 7.82
C THR A 54 2.69 -6.45 6.33
N LEU A 55 1.65 -6.96 5.66
CA LEU A 55 1.66 -7.06 4.21
C LEU A 55 1.55 -5.66 3.60
N ILE A 56 2.52 -5.28 2.79
CA ILE A 56 2.52 -4.00 2.08
C ILE A 56 2.04 -4.25 0.65
N VAL A 57 1.05 -3.46 0.20
CA VAL A 57 0.52 -3.48 -1.15
C VAL A 57 0.74 -2.12 -1.79
N GLU A 58 1.68 -2.05 -2.71
CA GLU A 58 2.08 -0.82 -3.40
C GLU A 58 1.43 -0.74 -4.78
N SER A 59 1.41 0.46 -5.37
CA SER A 59 0.84 0.71 -6.69
C SER A 59 -0.64 0.31 -6.82
N LEU A 60 -1.42 0.50 -5.75
CA LEU A 60 -2.88 0.35 -5.82
C LEU A 60 -3.50 1.36 -6.79
N VAL A 61 -4.58 0.94 -7.44
CA VAL A 61 -5.34 1.77 -8.39
C VAL A 61 -6.78 1.91 -7.94
N ASN A 62 -7.51 2.85 -8.54
CA ASN A 62 -8.95 3.04 -8.36
C ASN A 62 -9.41 3.32 -6.90
N LEU A 63 -8.51 3.73 -6.00
CA LEU A 63 -8.88 4.08 -4.62
C LEU A 63 -9.96 5.18 -4.56
N HIS A 64 -9.97 6.08 -5.55
CA HIS A 64 -10.96 7.15 -5.69
C HIS A 64 -12.37 6.65 -6.06
N GLU A 65 -12.51 5.42 -6.56
CA GLU A 65 -13.81 4.81 -6.88
C GLU A 65 -14.53 4.28 -5.63
N ILE A 66 -13.84 4.17 -4.48
CA ILE A 66 -14.46 3.76 -3.21
C ILE A 66 -15.31 4.92 -2.68
N PRO A 67 -16.66 4.78 -2.59
CA PRO A 67 -17.55 5.82 -2.10
C PRO A 67 -17.19 6.25 -0.68
N SER A 68 -17.31 7.53 -0.38
CA SER A 68 -16.89 8.10 0.91
C SER A 68 -17.57 7.44 2.11
N GLU A 69 -18.84 7.09 1.96
CA GLU A 69 -19.68 6.37 2.92
C GLU A 69 -19.20 4.93 3.18
N SER A 70 -18.48 4.33 2.23
CA SER A 70 -18.00 2.95 2.29
C SER A 70 -16.53 2.82 2.65
N ARG A 71 -15.76 3.93 2.73
CA ARG A 71 -14.30 3.90 3.01
C ARG A 71 -13.92 3.32 4.37
N LEU A 72 -14.86 3.20 5.30
CA LEU A 72 -14.65 2.55 6.59
C LEU A 72 -15.29 1.17 6.67
N ASN A 73 -16.03 0.75 5.64
CA ASN A 73 -16.78 -0.50 5.63
C ASN A 73 -16.77 -1.14 4.23
N PHE A 74 -15.59 -1.59 3.83
CA PHE A 74 -15.39 -2.38 2.61
C PHE A 74 -14.46 -3.55 2.90
N ASN A 75 -14.52 -4.58 2.04
CA ASN A 75 -13.61 -5.71 2.13
C ASN A 75 -12.54 -5.60 1.05
N LEU A 76 -11.27 -5.53 1.46
CA LEU A 76 -10.11 -5.58 0.57
C LEU A 76 -9.59 -7.02 0.47
N GLN A 77 -9.38 -7.51 -0.75
CA GLN A 77 -8.68 -8.77 -0.99
C GLN A 77 -7.41 -8.53 -1.80
N THR A 78 -6.28 -9.02 -1.28
CA THR A 78 -4.93 -8.82 -1.83
C THR A 78 -4.15 -10.14 -1.83
N THR A 79 -4.66 -11.17 -2.51
CA THR A 79 -4.06 -12.51 -2.48
C THR A 79 -2.79 -12.60 -3.35
N PRO A 80 -1.58 -12.71 -2.77
CA PRO A 80 -0.35 -12.82 -3.55
C PRO A 80 -0.19 -14.23 -4.15
N LEU A 81 0.60 -14.33 -5.22
CA LEU A 81 1.01 -15.63 -5.76
C LEU A 81 1.90 -16.38 -4.75
N ARG A 82 1.63 -17.68 -4.57
CA ARG A 82 2.45 -18.53 -3.70
C ARG A 82 3.75 -18.92 -4.41
N ILE A 83 4.78 -18.10 -4.25
CA ILE A 83 6.13 -18.35 -4.78
C ILE A 83 7.03 -18.79 -3.62
N VAL A 84 7.64 -19.97 -3.73
CA VAL A 84 8.47 -20.54 -2.66
C VAL A 84 9.71 -19.66 -2.46
N GLY A 85 9.93 -19.22 -1.22
CA GLY A 85 11.09 -18.39 -0.83
C GLY A 85 10.97 -16.91 -1.20
N ALA A 86 9.87 -16.47 -1.82
CA ALA A 86 9.67 -15.07 -2.16
C ALA A 86 9.23 -14.25 -0.93
N THR A 87 9.73 -13.01 -0.86
CA THR A 87 9.36 -12.02 0.17
C THR A 87 8.22 -11.10 -0.28
N GLY A 88 7.78 -11.23 -1.53
CA GLY A 88 6.73 -10.44 -2.16
C GLY A 88 6.45 -10.95 -3.58
N GLY A 89 5.43 -10.40 -4.22
CA GLY A 89 5.05 -10.75 -5.58
C GLY A 89 3.88 -9.90 -6.07
N PRO A 90 3.58 -9.95 -7.37
CA PRO A 90 2.44 -9.23 -7.91
C PRO A 90 1.14 -9.76 -7.29
N VAL A 91 0.18 -8.85 -7.12
CA VAL A 91 -1.12 -9.14 -6.55
C VAL A 91 -2.22 -8.56 -7.43
N VAL A 92 -3.32 -9.30 -7.56
CA VAL A 92 -4.58 -8.72 -8.04
C VAL A 92 -5.34 -8.28 -6.80
N ALA A 93 -5.39 -6.95 -6.58
CA ALA A 93 -6.15 -6.35 -5.49
C ALA A 93 -7.57 -6.02 -5.98
N TYR A 94 -8.58 -6.40 -5.22
CA TYR A 94 -9.96 -6.01 -5.49
C TYR A 94 -10.71 -5.71 -4.20
N VAL A 95 -11.72 -4.86 -4.35
CA VAL A 95 -12.56 -4.41 -3.25
C VAL A 95 -13.99 -4.87 -3.49
N TYR A 96 -14.62 -5.42 -2.45
CA TYR A 96 -16.06 -5.63 -2.41
C TYR A 96 -16.72 -4.50 -1.62
N ILE A 97 -17.65 -3.81 -2.27
CA ILE A 97 -18.45 -2.71 -1.71
C ILE A 97 -19.90 -3.18 -1.68
N GLN A 98 -20.52 -3.15 -0.50
CA GLN A 98 -21.96 -3.34 -0.40
C GLN A 98 -22.64 -2.02 -0.78
N LEU A 99 -23.41 -2.05 -1.87
CA LEU A 99 -24.20 -0.92 -2.37
C LEU A 99 -25.56 -0.86 -1.69
#